data_AF-A0A3D4FUL8-F1
#
_entry.id   AF-A0A3D4FUL8-F1
#
_cell.length_a   1.000
_cell.length_b   1.000
_cell.length_c   1.000
_cell.angle_alpha   90.00
_cell.angle_beta   90.00
_cell.angle_gamma   90.00
#
_symmetry.space_group_name_H-M   'P 1'
#
loop_
_entity.id
_entity.type
_entity.pdbx_description
1 polymer ?
#
loop_
_entity_poly.entity_id
_entity_poly.type
_entity_poly.pdbx_seq_one_letter_code
_entity_poly.pdbx_strand_id
1 'polypeptide(L)'
;MATRLPGTDVVIVGLGAAGGVAALPLANAGLDIVGIEAGSRLTKRDFAPDEIRNNVRDWPFSVRKCDSEVPTLRRTRSGNAVQGGNHPMMNG
;
A
#
# COMPACT_ATOMS: atom_id res chain seq x y z
N MET A 1 -22.17 12.04 -15.21
CA MET A 1 -22.39 10.64 -15.67
C MET A 1 -21.09 9.89 -15.55
N ALA A 2 -21.12 8.63 -15.12
CA ALA A 2 -19.92 7.78 -15.13
C ALA A 2 -19.60 7.36 -16.57
N THR A 3 -18.34 7.50 -16.99
CA THR A 3 -17.87 7.06 -18.31
C THR A 3 -17.66 5.55 -18.30
N ARG A 4 -18.24 4.83 -19.26
CA ARG A 4 -17.96 3.40 -19.44
C ARG A 4 -16.69 3.25 -20.26
N LEU A 5 -15.65 2.70 -19.64
CA LEU A 5 -14.40 2.34 -20.31
C LEU A 5 -14.57 1.01 -21.07
N PRO A 6 -13.73 0.74 -22.09
CA PRO A 6 -13.59 -0.59 -22.67
C PRO A 6 -13.34 -1.64 -21.57
N GLY A 7 -13.81 -2.87 -21.80
CA GLY A 7 -13.51 -4.00 -20.92
C GLY A 7 -12.03 -4.37 -20.99
N THR A 8 -11.53 -5.01 -19.94
CA THR A 8 -10.16 -5.53 -19.84
C THR A 8 -10.24 -6.98 -19.36
N ASP A 9 -9.23 -7.80 -19.65
CA ASP A 9 -9.25 -9.23 -19.28
C ASP A 9 -8.97 -9.43 -17.79
N VAL A 10 -8.09 -8.62 -17.20
CA VAL A 10 -7.69 -8.72 -15.79
C VAL A 10 -7.57 -7.35 -15.13
N VAL A 11 -8.13 -7.23 -13.91
CA VAL A 11 -7.90 -6.07 -13.03
C VAL A 11 -7.07 -6.52 -11.82
N ILE A 12 -5.90 -5.93 -11.63
CA ILE A 12 -5.05 -6.15 -10.46
C ILE A 12 -5.27 -4.99 -9.49
N VAL A 13 -5.88 -5.28 -8.34
CA VAL A 13 -6.10 -4.29 -7.27
C VAL A 13 -4.99 -4.43 -6.23
N GLY A 14 -4.11 -3.43 -6.19
CA GLY A 14 -2.86 -3.43 -5.42
C GLY A 14 -1.67 -3.88 -6.26
N LEU A 15 -0.70 -3.01 -6.50
CA LEU A 15 0.55 -3.25 -7.22
C LEU A 15 1.75 -3.31 -6.26
N GLY A 16 1.52 -3.82 -5.05
CA GLY A 16 2.57 -4.19 -4.10
C GLY A 16 3.30 -5.48 -4.49
N ALA A 17 3.91 -6.13 -3.50
CA ALA A 17 4.77 -7.29 -3.71
C ALA A 17 4.13 -8.41 -4.55
N ALA A 18 2.85 -8.72 -4.32
CA ALA A 18 2.16 -9.76 -5.08
C ALA A 18 1.65 -9.28 -6.44
N GLY A 19 0.88 -8.18 -6.46
CA GLY A 19 0.23 -7.70 -7.69
C GLY A 19 1.20 -7.21 -8.76
N GLY A 20 2.29 -6.55 -8.36
CA GLY A 20 3.34 -6.14 -9.30
C GLY A 20 4.05 -7.34 -9.95
N VAL A 21 4.30 -8.40 -9.19
CA VAL A 21 4.89 -9.65 -9.70
C VAL A 21 3.92 -10.40 -10.61
N ALA A 22 2.63 -10.42 -10.27
CA ALA A 22 1.59 -11.06 -11.07
C ALA A 22 1.41 -10.40 -12.45
N ALA A 23 1.67 -9.10 -12.58
CA ALA A 23 1.47 -8.37 -13.83
C ALA A 23 2.34 -8.90 -14.99
N LEU A 24 3.60 -9.29 -14.73
CA LEU A 24 4.53 -9.73 -15.78
C LEU A 24 4.09 -11.01 -16.51
N PRO A 25 3.79 -12.14 -15.84
CA PRO A 25 3.35 -13.35 -16.54
C PRO A 25 2.02 -13.17 -17.25
N LEU A 26 1.09 -12.37 -16.69
CA LEU A 26 -0.18 -12.05 -17.34
C LEU A 26 0.03 -11.25 -18.63
N ALA A 27 0.92 -10.25 -18.60
CA ALA A 27 1.24 -9.45 -19.78
C ALA A 27 1.93 -10.28 -20.86
N ASN A 28 2.85 -11.17 -20.47
CA ASN A 28 3.50 -12.11 -21.39
C ASN A 28 2.53 -13.12 -22.02
N ALA A 29 1.40 -13.41 -21.36
CA ALA A 29 0.32 -14.23 -21.93
C ALA A 29 -0.55 -13.47 -22.95
N GLY A 30 -0.31 -12.17 -23.16
CA GLY A 30 -1.02 -11.34 -24.15
C GLY A 30 -2.37 -10.82 -23.66
N LEU A 31 -2.65 -10.84 -22.35
CA LEU A 31 -3.88 -10.33 -21.76
C LEU A 31 -3.85 -8.80 -21.66
N ASP A 32 -5.01 -8.15 -21.83
CA ASP A 32 -5.20 -6.75 -21.48
C ASP A 32 -5.41 -6.61 -19.96
N ILE A 33 -4.61 -5.77 -19.31
CA ILE A 33 -4.50 -5.72 -17.85
C ILE A 33 -4.55 -4.28 -17.36
N VAL A 34 -5.40 -4.03 -16.37
CA VAL A 34 -5.46 -2.76 -15.64
C VAL A 34 -4.97 -2.96 -14.21
N GLY A 35 -3.91 -2.25 -13.83
CA GLY A 35 -3.42 -2.19 -12.46
C GLY A 35 -3.95 -0.96 -11.72
N ILE A 36 -4.51 -1.15 -10.52
CA ILE A 36 -5.01 -0.07 -9.66
C ILE A 36 -4.24 -0.12 -8.34
N GLU A 37 -3.48 0.93 -8.03
CA GLU A 37 -2.75 1.07 -6.77
C GLU A 37 -3.23 2.32 -6.02
N ALA A 38 -3.36 2.20 -4.70
CA ALA A 38 -3.75 3.32 -3.85
C ALA A 38 -2.58 4.28 -3.59
N GLY A 39 -1.35 3.77 -3.56
CA GLY A 39 -0.13 4.53 -3.43
C GLY A 39 0.28 5.29 -4.69
N SER A 40 1.17 6.28 -4.52
CA SER A 40 1.79 6.98 -5.65
C SER A 40 2.75 6.09 -6.41
N ARG A 41 3.02 6.41 -7.68
CA ARG A 41 4.07 5.75 -8.46
C ARG A 41 5.44 6.04 -7.88
N LEU A 42 6.11 5.01 -7.38
CA LEU A 42 7.45 5.10 -6.82
C LEU A 42 8.53 5.06 -7.93
N THR A 43 9.66 5.68 -7.63
CA THR A 43 10.85 5.75 -8.49
C THR A 43 12.07 5.27 -7.74
N LYS A 44 13.19 5.01 -8.43
CA LYS A 44 14.45 4.62 -7.79
C LYS A 44 14.89 5.57 -6.67
N ARG A 45 14.55 6.86 -6.76
CA ARG A 45 14.89 7.86 -5.74
C ARG A 45 14.16 7.63 -4.41
N ASP A 46 12.97 7.03 -4.46
CA ASP A 46 12.18 6.72 -3.27
C ASP A 46 12.76 5.55 -2.47
N PHE A 47 13.68 4.79 -3.07
CA PHE A 47 14.39 3.66 -2.47
C PHE A 47 15.87 3.97 -2.17
N ALA A 48 16.24 5.26 -2.15
CA ALA A 48 17.57 5.64 -1.69
C ALA A 48 17.77 5.21 -0.22
N PRO A 49 19.00 4.88 0.20
CA PRO A 49 19.32 4.53 1.59
C PRO A 49 19.28 5.79 2.48
N ASP A 50 18.10 6.37 2.65
CA ASP A 50 17.83 7.55 3.46
C ASP A 50 17.03 7.13 4.69
N GLU A 51 17.76 6.76 5.75
CA GLU A 51 17.16 6.26 6.99
C GLU A 51 16.31 7.31 7.69
N ILE A 52 16.64 8.61 7.55
CA ILE A 52 15.81 9.68 8.12
C ILE A 52 14.47 9.72 7.40
N ARG A 53 14.49 9.63 6.08
CA ARG A 53 13.26 9.62 5.29
C ARG A 53 12.42 8.36 5.52
N ASN A 54 13.07 7.20 5.65
CA ASN A 54 12.39 5.91 5.86
C ASN A 54 11.87 5.72 7.29
N ASN A 55 12.68 6.01 8.31
CA ASN A 55 12.38 5.64 9.69
C ASN A 55 11.78 6.79 10.52
N VAL A 56 11.91 8.04 10.07
CA VAL A 56 11.44 9.23 10.83
C VAL A 56 10.34 9.99 10.11
N ARG A 57 10.32 9.96 8.78
CA ARG A 57 9.36 10.71 7.95
C ARG A 57 8.36 9.83 7.23
N ASP A 58 8.34 8.54 7.54
CA ASP A 58 7.29 7.65 7.09
C ASP A 58 7.16 7.71 5.54
N TRP A 59 8.25 7.45 4.81
CA TRP A 59 8.26 7.45 3.34
C TRP A 59 9.21 6.37 2.79
N PRO A 60 8.86 5.63 1.70
CA PRO A 60 7.68 5.79 0.83
C PRO A 60 6.50 4.86 1.12
N PHE A 61 6.71 3.80 1.91
CA PHE A 61 5.69 2.79 2.17
C PHE A 61 4.70 3.20 3.24
N SER A 62 4.97 4.35 3.85
CA SER A 62 4.18 4.79 4.95
C SER A 62 2.99 5.66 4.51
N VAL A 63 2.07 5.06 3.77
CA VAL A 63 0.83 5.73 3.34
C VAL A 63 -0.17 5.89 4.49
N ARG A 64 -0.77 7.09 4.59
CA ARG A 64 -1.89 7.44 5.49
C ARG A 64 -3.08 6.47 5.50
N LYS A 65 -3.15 5.57 4.50
CA LYS A 65 -4.22 4.58 4.33
C LYS A 65 -4.25 3.57 5.49
N CYS A 66 -3.09 3.22 6.05
CA CYS A 66 -2.98 2.20 7.11
C CYS A 66 -2.94 2.78 8.52
N ASP A 67 -2.92 4.11 8.68
CA ASP A 67 -2.90 4.77 9.99
C ASP A 67 -4.13 4.38 10.82
N SER A 68 -5.28 4.17 10.16
CA SER A 68 -6.53 3.76 10.82
C SER A 68 -6.59 2.26 11.14
N GLU A 69 -5.63 1.48 10.65
CA GLU A 69 -5.58 0.04 10.87
C GLU A 69 -4.71 -0.33 12.09
N VAL A 70 -3.98 0.63 12.68
CA VAL A 70 -3.09 0.38 13.83
C VAL A 70 -3.85 -0.30 14.97
N PRO A 71 -3.36 -1.44 15.49
CA PRO A 71 -4.04 -2.17 16.56
C PRO A 71 -4.28 -1.30 17.78
N THR A 72 -5.48 -1.40 18.34
CA THR A 72 -5.79 -0.82 19.64
C THR A 72 -5.38 -1.78 20.74
N LEU A 73 -4.65 -1.27 21.73
CA LEU A 73 -4.13 -2.06 22.84
C LEU A 73 -4.73 -1.55 24.15
N ARG A 74 -5.01 -2.47 25.08
CA ARG A 74 -5.38 -2.16 26.47
C ARG A 74 -4.72 -3.12 27.43
N ARG A 75 -4.29 -2.60 28.59
CA ARG A 75 -3.58 -3.39 29.62
C ARG A 75 -4.49 -4.31 30.43
N THR A 76 -5.76 -3.93 30.58
CA THR A 76 -6.73 -4.67 31.39
C THR A 76 -8.10 -4.70 30.71
N ARG A 77 -8.96 -5.64 31.12
CA ARG A 77 -10.31 -5.78 30.58
C ARG A 77 -11.21 -4.57 30.83
N SER A 78 -10.94 -3.80 31.89
CA SER A 78 -11.66 -2.56 32.23
C SER A 78 -11.02 -1.30 31.65
N GLY A 79 -9.83 -1.39 31.06
CA GLY A 79 -9.13 -0.25 30.47
C GLY A 79 -9.66 0.14 29.10
N ASN A 80 -9.49 1.41 28.76
CA ASN A 80 -9.75 1.93 27.42
C ASN A 80 -8.71 1.37 26.44
N ALA A 81 -9.18 0.93 25.27
CA ALA A 81 -8.31 0.56 24.16
C ALA A 81 -7.83 1.83 23.46
N VAL A 82 -6.50 1.98 23.37
CA VAL A 82 -5.88 3.13 22.73
C VAL A 82 -5.10 2.62 21.54
N GLN A 83 -5.24 3.28 20.40
CA GLN A 83 -4.46 2.99 19.20
C GLN A 83 -2.98 3.25 19.49
N GLY A 84 -2.12 2.30 19.12
CA GLY A 84 -0.67 2.51 19.23
C GLY A 84 -0.19 3.71 18.41
N GLY A 85 1.01 4.22 18.72
CA GLY A 85 1.74 5.13 17.80
C GLY A 85 2.33 4.35 16.62
N ASN A 86 3.24 4.98 15.84
CA ASN A 86 3.83 4.40 14.63
C ASN A 86 4.21 2.92 14.83
N HIS A 87 3.60 2.05 14.03
CA HIS A 87 3.93 0.64 13.96
C HIS A 87 4.83 0.41 12.72
N PRO A 88 5.86 -0.45 12.78
CA PRO A 88 6.80 -0.63 11.65
C PRO A 88 6.16 -1.10 10.34
N MET A 89 4.93 -1.63 10.42
CA MET A 89 4.10 -2.03 9.28
C MET A 89 2.85 -1.16 9.11
N MET A 90 2.60 -0.19 10.00
CA MET A 90 1.39 0.64 10.01
C MET A 90 1.76 2.04 10.48
N ASN A 91 1.67 2.95 9.55
CA ASN A 91 2.30 4.26 9.60
C ASN A 91 1.62 5.12 10.66
N GLY A 92 2.38 6.01 11.30
CA GLY A 92 1.79 7.13 12.04
C GLY A 92 2.20 8.45 11.42
#